data_AF-A0A1A6FXH1-F1
#
_entry.id   AF-A0A1A6FXH1-F1
#
_cell.length_a   1.000
_cell.length_b   1.000
_cell.length_c   1.000
_cell.angle_alpha   90.00
_cell.angle_beta   90.00
_cell.angle_gamma   90.00
#
_symmetry.space_group_name_H-M   'P 1'
#
loop_
_entity.id
_entity.type
_entity.pdbx_description
1 polymer ?
#
loop_
_entity_poly.entity_id
_entity_poly.type
_entity_poly.pdbx_seq_one_letter_code
_entity_poly.pdbx_strand_id
1 'polypeptide(L)'
;SWYLDGQTLLLIICVGIVFPLSLLPKIGFLGYTSSLSFFFMVFFALVIVIKKWSIPCPVTLNCIDGVFQISNATDDCKPKLFHFSKESVYAVPTMAFAFLCHTSVLPIYCELQSPSKKRMQNVTNTAITLSFLVYFVSALFGYLTFYDKVESELLQGYSKYLPHDVVVMAVKLCILFAVLLTVPLIHFPARKALMMLLFSNFPFSWIRHSLTTLALNIVIVLLAVYVPDIRNMFGVVGASTSTCLIFVFPGLFYLKLSREDFLWKKLGERG
;
A
#
# COMPACT_ATOMS: atom_id res chain seq x y z
N SER A 1 -14.22 -5.97 -27.11
CA SER A 1 -12.80 -6.36 -27.19
C SER A 1 -12.36 -7.09 -25.94
N TRP A 2 -11.72 -8.24 -26.10
CA TRP A 2 -11.24 -9.11 -25.00
C TRP A 2 -10.18 -8.44 -24.10
N TYR A 3 -9.44 -7.46 -24.62
CA TYR A 3 -8.46 -6.66 -23.87
C TYR A 3 -9.08 -5.54 -23.00
N LEU A 4 -10.40 -5.32 -23.09
CA LEU A 4 -11.13 -4.40 -22.21
C LEU A 4 -11.76 -5.10 -21.01
N ASP A 5 -11.72 -6.45 -20.97
CA ASP A 5 -12.21 -7.20 -19.83
C ASP A 5 -11.17 -7.16 -18.69
N GLY A 6 -11.56 -6.58 -17.56
CA GLY A 6 -10.67 -6.34 -16.42
C GLY A 6 -10.08 -7.62 -15.83
N GLN A 7 -10.84 -8.72 -15.87
CA GLN A 7 -10.39 -10.03 -15.39
C GLN A 7 -9.32 -10.63 -16.30
N THR A 8 -9.54 -10.57 -17.62
CA THR A 8 -8.57 -11.02 -18.62
C THR A 8 -7.27 -10.21 -18.55
N LEU A 9 -7.36 -8.88 -18.40
CA LEU A 9 -6.19 -8.00 -18.25
C LEU A 9 -5.40 -8.33 -16.97
N LEU A 10 -6.10 -8.56 -15.85
CA LEU A 10 -5.48 -8.93 -14.58
C LEU A 10 -4.70 -10.23 -14.71
N LEU A 11 -5.28 -11.27 -15.34
CA LEU A 11 -4.60 -12.54 -15.59
C LEU A 11 -3.35 -12.36 -16.44
N ILE A 12 -3.41 -11.55 -17.51
CA ILE A 12 -2.27 -11.27 -18.38
C ILE A 12 -1.13 -10.57 -17.62
N ILE A 13 -1.45 -9.56 -16.81
CA ILE A 13 -0.45 -8.84 -16.01
C ILE A 13 0.15 -9.77 -14.96
N CYS A 14 -0.67 -10.60 -14.30
CA CYS A 14 -0.21 -11.53 -13.29
C CYS A 14 0.75 -12.58 -13.86
N VAL A 15 0.40 -13.20 -14.99
CA VAL A 15 1.23 -14.24 -15.62
C VAL A 15 2.44 -13.64 -16.34
N GLY A 16 2.25 -12.55 -17.08
CA GLY A 16 3.28 -11.98 -17.95
C GLY A 16 4.29 -11.09 -17.23
N ILE A 17 3.90 -10.43 -16.14
CA ILE A 17 4.76 -9.46 -15.45
C ILE A 17 5.00 -9.88 -14.01
N VAL A 18 3.95 -10.11 -13.22
CA VAL A 18 4.09 -10.34 -11.77
C VAL A 18 4.82 -11.66 -11.48
N PHE A 19 4.43 -12.75 -12.13
CA PHE A 19 5.04 -14.06 -11.93
C PHE A 19 6.55 -14.05 -12.22
N PRO A 20 7.06 -13.60 -13.39
CA PRO A 20 8.49 -13.56 -13.63
C PRO A 20 9.23 -12.62 -12.68
N LEU A 21 8.64 -11.47 -12.32
CA LEU A 21 9.22 -10.56 -11.32
C LEU A 21 9.34 -11.21 -9.93
N SER A 22 8.33 -11.99 -9.53
CA SER A 22 8.30 -12.67 -8.22
C SER A 22 9.28 -13.84 -8.12
N LEU A 23 9.69 -14.43 -9.26
CA LEU A 23 10.68 -15.51 -9.33
C LEU A 23 12.14 -15.05 -9.19
N LEU A 24 12.40 -13.74 -9.19
CA LEU A 24 13.75 -13.22 -9.10
C LEU A 24 14.40 -13.62 -7.76
N PRO A 25 15.54 -14.36 -7.79
CA PRO A 25 16.17 -14.89 -6.58
C PRO A 25 17.04 -13.86 -5.85
N LYS A 26 17.51 -12.81 -6.54
CA LYS A 26 18.43 -11.80 -5.99
C LYS A 26 17.84 -10.40 -6.15
N ILE A 27 17.93 -9.64 -5.07
CA ILE A 27 17.30 -8.34 -4.87
C ILE A 27 18.35 -7.20 -4.97
N GLY A 28 19.46 -7.43 -5.68
CA GLY A 28 20.59 -6.49 -5.72
C GLY A 28 20.31 -5.11 -6.34
N PHE A 29 19.25 -4.95 -7.12
CA PHE A 29 18.85 -3.68 -7.75
C PHE A 29 17.75 -2.92 -7.01
N LEU A 30 17.32 -3.44 -5.87
CA LEU A 30 16.09 -3.03 -5.21
C LEU A 30 16.14 -1.64 -4.59
N GLY A 31 17.33 -1.19 -4.18
CA GLY A 31 17.52 0.18 -3.69
C GLY A 31 17.15 1.22 -4.77
N TYR A 32 17.54 0.97 -6.02
CA TYR A 32 17.27 1.86 -7.15
C TYR A 32 15.81 1.83 -7.59
N THR A 33 15.18 0.65 -7.60
CA THR A 33 13.75 0.55 -7.96
C THR A 33 12.84 1.14 -6.88
N SER A 34 13.24 1.05 -5.62
CA SER A 34 12.49 1.64 -4.49
C SER A 34 12.55 3.16 -4.50
N SER A 35 13.72 3.76 -4.78
CA SER A 35 13.85 5.21 -4.91
C SER A 35 13.04 5.76 -6.09
N LEU A 36 13.02 5.04 -7.22
CA LEU A 36 12.18 5.37 -8.37
C LEU A 36 10.68 5.30 -8.03
N SER A 37 10.25 4.26 -7.31
CA SER A 37 8.85 4.11 -6.86
C SER A 37 8.44 5.25 -5.92
N PHE A 38 9.33 5.65 -5.01
CA PHE A 38 9.11 6.80 -4.14
C PHE A 38 8.95 8.11 -4.93
N PHE A 39 9.78 8.34 -5.95
CA PHE A 39 9.66 9.50 -6.83
C PHE A 39 8.29 9.57 -7.52
N PHE A 40 7.77 8.44 -8.02
CA PHE A 40 6.43 8.40 -8.62
C PHE A 40 5.30 8.73 -7.63
N MET A 41 5.45 8.33 -6.36
CA MET A 41 4.47 8.68 -5.32
C MET A 41 4.50 10.17 -4.98
N VAL A 42 5.69 10.79 -4.93
CA VAL A 42 5.82 12.24 -4.75
C VAL A 42 5.24 13.00 -5.96
N PHE A 43 5.52 12.53 -7.17
CA PHE A 43 4.94 13.10 -8.40
C PHE A 43 3.40 13.05 -8.37
N PHE A 44 2.82 11.92 -7.97
CA PHE A 44 1.38 11.80 -7.77
C PHE A 44 0.82 12.83 -6.78
N ALA A 45 1.47 12.97 -5.61
CA ALA A 45 1.04 13.96 -4.61
C ALA A 45 1.07 15.38 -5.18
N LEU A 46 2.15 15.76 -5.88
CA LEU A 46 2.27 17.06 -6.54
C LEU A 46 1.17 17.30 -7.57
N VAL A 47 0.86 16.32 -8.42
CA VAL A 47 -0.22 16.44 -9.40
C VAL A 47 -1.57 16.64 -8.73
N ILE A 48 -1.88 15.93 -7.64
CA ILE A 48 -3.12 16.15 -6.88
C ILE A 48 -3.21 17.58 -6.37
N VAL A 49 -2.12 18.11 -5.79
CA VAL A 49 -2.09 19.50 -5.32
C VAL A 49 -2.38 20.46 -6.47
N ILE A 50 -1.70 20.30 -7.61
CA ILE A 50 -1.89 21.17 -8.78
C ILE A 50 -3.34 21.07 -9.29
N LYS A 51 -3.87 19.86 -9.45
CA LYS A 51 -5.23 19.63 -9.96
C LYS A 51 -6.30 20.21 -9.05
N LYS A 52 -6.10 20.23 -7.72
CA LYS A 52 -7.03 20.90 -6.80
C LYS A 52 -7.21 22.39 -7.14
N TRP A 53 -6.14 23.07 -7.58
CA TRP A 53 -6.19 24.48 -7.96
C TRP A 53 -6.70 24.69 -9.38
N SER A 54 -6.52 23.70 -10.26
CA SER A 54 -7.01 23.76 -11.65
C SER A 54 -8.49 23.41 -11.80
N ILE A 55 -9.03 22.55 -10.93
CA ILE A 55 -10.42 22.08 -11.03
C ILE A 55 -11.33 23.01 -10.20
N PRO A 56 -12.22 23.80 -10.84
CA PRO A 56 -13.20 24.60 -10.13
C PRO A 56 -14.23 23.69 -9.47
N CYS A 57 -14.74 24.13 -8.33
CA CYS A 57 -15.86 23.50 -7.65
C CYS A 57 -17.13 24.30 -7.97
N PRO A 58 -18.26 23.67 -8.38
CA PRO A 58 -18.53 22.23 -8.43
C PRO A 58 -17.95 21.49 -9.65
N VAL A 59 -17.61 20.20 -9.49
CA VAL A 59 -17.08 19.35 -10.56
C VAL A 59 -18.21 18.99 -11.55
N THR A 60 -18.28 19.70 -12.67
CA THR A 60 -19.24 19.41 -13.76
C THR A 60 -18.65 18.41 -14.75
N LEU A 61 -19.45 17.42 -15.18
CA LEU A 61 -19.03 16.33 -16.07
C LEU A 61 -18.61 16.81 -17.48
N ASN A 62 -19.00 18.02 -17.89
CA ASN A 62 -18.72 18.59 -19.20
C ASN A 62 -17.95 19.92 -19.07
N CYS A 63 -16.61 19.86 -19.07
CA CYS A 63 -15.75 21.03 -19.29
C CYS A 63 -15.71 21.45 -20.77
N ILE A 64 -16.87 21.54 -21.45
CA ILE A 64 -16.93 22.03 -22.84
C ILE A 64 -17.97 23.13 -23.05
N ASP A 65 -19.05 23.22 -22.27
CA ASP A 65 -19.98 24.34 -22.41
C ASP A 65 -19.81 25.35 -21.28
N GLY A 66 -19.49 26.56 -21.69
CA GLY A 66 -19.09 27.65 -20.81
C GLY A 66 -20.21 28.24 -19.97
N VAL A 67 -19.85 29.42 -19.46
CA VAL A 67 -20.64 30.31 -18.59
C VAL A 67 -20.63 29.87 -17.14
N PHE A 68 -19.95 30.73 -16.38
CA PHE A 68 -20.05 31.02 -14.96
C PHE A 68 -21.51 30.96 -14.44
N GLN A 69 -22.06 29.76 -14.31
CA GLN A 69 -23.33 29.51 -13.63
C GLN A 69 -23.02 29.48 -12.13
N ILE A 70 -23.04 30.66 -11.52
CA ILE A 70 -23.23 30.84 -10.07
C ILE A 70 -24.67 30.37 -9.77
N SER A 71 -24.89 29.06 -9.79
CA SER A 71 -26.09 28.45 -9.26
C SER A 71 -25.75 27.99 -7.85
N ASN A 72 -26.01 28.83 -6.84
CA ASN A 72 -26.00 28.57 -5.38
C ASN A 72 -25.36 27.22 -4.94
N ALA A 73 -24.09 27.01 -5.27
CA ALA A 73 -23.33 25.79 -4.96
C ALA A 73 -22.68 25.87 -3.58
N THR A 74 -23.34 26.56 -2.65
CA THR A 74 -22.75 26.92 -1.36
C THR A 74 -22.61 25.73 -0.43
N ASP A 75 -23.37 24.65 -0.59
CA ASP A 75 -23.30 23.51 0.34
C ASP A 75 -22.48 22.31 -0.15
N ASP A 76 -22.34 22.10 -1.47
CA ASP A 76 -21.57 20.98 -2.05
C ASP A 76 -20.05 21.18 -1.97
N CYS A 77 -19.59 22.42 -1.81
CA CYS A 77 -18.16 22.79 -1.88
C CYS A 77 -17.61 23.26 -0.52
N LYS A 78 -18.30 22.90 0.57
CA LYS A 78 -17.87 23.21 1.94
C LYS A 78 -17.18 21.99 2.55
N PRO A 79 -15.97 22.16 3.13
CA PRO A 79 -15.31 21.06 3.81
C PRO A 79 -16.10 20.69 5.08
N LYS A 80 -16.63 19.47 5.11
CA LYS A 80 -17.15 18.87 6.33
C LYS A 80 -15.98 18.29 7.10
N LEU A 81 -15.65 18.91 8.24
CA LEU A 81 -14.52 18.49 9.10
C LEU A 81 -14.86 17.24 9.93
N PHE A 82 -16.12 17.07 10.29
CA PHE A 82 -16.58 15.95 11.12
C PHE A 82 -17.82 15.32 10.49
N HIS A 83 -17.66 14.08 10.03
CA HIS A 83 -18.76 13.24 9.56
C HIS A 83 -18.56 11.82 10.13
N PHE A 84 -19.34 11.49 11.15
CA PHE A 84 -19.36 10.16 11.74
C PHE A 84 -20.40 9.31 11.02
N SER A 85 -19.93 8.45 10.12
CA SER A 85 -20.77 7.49 9.40
C SER A 85 -20.24 6.06 9.64
N LYS A 86 -21.04 5.07 9.27
CA LYS A 86 -20.61 3.66 9.23
C LYS A 86 -19.39 3.48 8.33
N GLU A 87 -19.23 4.34 7.31
CA GLU A 87 -18.06 4.33 6.43
C GLU A 87 -16.76 4.76 7.13
N SER A 88 -16.85 5.60 8.17
CA SER A 88 -15.69 6.05 8.95
C SER A 88 -15.02 4.89 9.70
N VAL A 89 -15.74 3.78 9.95
CA VAL A 89 -15.20 2.57 10.57
C VAL A 89 -14.12 1.92 9.70
N TYR A 90 -14.21 2.04 8.37
CA TYR A 90 -13.21 1.49 7.45
C TYR A 90 -11.90 2.31 7.41
N ALA A 91 -11.91 3.56 7.90
CA ALA A 91 -10.74 4.42 7.90
C ALA A 91 -9.65 3.91 8.85
N VAL A 92 -10.01 3.44 10.05
CA VAL A 92 -9.05 2.98 11.06
C VAL A 92 -8.24 1.76 10.57
N PRO A 93 -8.87 0.66 10.08
CA PRO A 93 -8.16 -0.44 9.45
C PRO A 93 -7.30 -0.03 8.25
N THR A 94 -7.81 0.86 7.41
CA THR A 94 -7.10 1.34 6.22
C THR A 94 -5.83 2.11 6.62
N MET A 95 -5.90 2.97 7.64
CA MET A 95 -4.73 3.66 8.18
C MET A 95 -3.73 2.67 8.82
N ALA A 96 -4.21 1.68 9.56
CA ALA A 96 -3.35 0.64 10.15
C ALA A 96 -2.62 -0.16 9.05
N PHE A 97 -3.30 -0.49 7.96
CA PHE A 97 -2.69 -1.14 6.79
C PHE A 97 -1.70 -0.23 6.06
N ALA A 98 -2.02 1.06 5.88
CA ALA A 98 -1.13 2.01 5.20
C ALA A 98 0.23 2.16 5.88
N PHE A 99 0.28 2.08 7.22
CA PHE A 99 1.54 2.13 7.99
C PHE A 99 2.11 0.75 8.32
N LEU A 100 1.61 -0.33 7.71
CA LEU A 100 2.15 -1.67 7.91
C LEU A 100 3.45 -1.86 7.12
N CYS A 101 4.60 -1.64 7.77
CA CYS A 101 5.92 -1.91 7.19
C CYS A 101 6.65 -3.11 7.82
N HIS A 102 6.08 -3.69 8.89
CA HIS A 102 6.69 -4.67 9.80
C HIS A 102 7.27 -5.91 9.09
N THR A 103 6.61 -6.41 8.04
CA THR A 103 7.03 -7.61 7.32
C THR A 103 8.33 -7.43 6.53
N SER A 104 8.67 -6.19 6.19
CA SER A 104 9.83 -5.84 5.37
C SER A 104 11.00 -5.30 6.20
N VAL A 105 10.78 -5.00 7.48
CA VAL A 105 11.80 -4.47 8.41
C VAL A 105 13.01 -5.42 8.53
N LEU A 106 12.77 -6.73 8.65
CA LEU A 106 13.85 -7.71 8.83
C LEU A 106 14.76 -7.83 7.59
N PRO A 107 14.23 -8.04 6.37
CA PRO A 107 15.05 -7.97 5.16
C PRO A 107 15.84 -6.67 5.02
N ILE A 108 15.22 -5.51 5.30
CA ILE A 108 15.89 -4.20 5.23
C ILE A 108 17.01 -4.10 6.25
N TYR A 109 16.81 -4.61 7.47
CA TYR A 109 17.84 -4.61 8.51
C TYR A 109 19.07 -5.44 8.10
N CYS A 110 18.86 -6.59 7.45
CA CYS A 110 19.95 -7.45 6.99
C CYS A 110 20.76 -6.83 5.85
N GLU A 111 20.13 -6.04 4.98
CA GLU A 111 20.79 -5.35 3.86
C GLU A 111 21.40 -3.99 4.25
N LEU A 112 21.11 -3.48 5.46
CA LEU A 112 21.59 -2.18 5.93
C LEU A 112 23.10 -2.24 6.20
N GLN A 113 23.87 -1.33 5.59
CA GLN A 113 25.31 -1.23 5.80
C GLN A 113 25.63 -0.95 7.29
N SER A 114 26.34 -1.87 7.95
CA SER A 114 26.65 -1.86 9.39
C SER A 114 25.40 -1.70 10.28
N PRO A 115 24.58 -2.75 10.40
CA PRO A 115 23.26 -2.68 11.02
C PRO A 115 23.36 -2.46 12.53
N SER A 116 22.59 -1.50 13.05
CA SER A 116 22.46 -1.25 14.48
C SER A 116 21.05 -0.80 14.83
N LYS A 117 20.61 -1.05 16.08
CA LYS A 117 19.28 -0.66 16.57
C LYS A 117 18.99 0.83 16.35
N LYS A 118 19.96 1.70 16.71
CA LYS A 118 19.83 3.15 16.57
C LYS A 118 19.69 3.60 15.11
N ARG A 119 20.46 2.99 14.20
CA ARG A 119 20.40 3.32 12.77
C ARG A 119 19.11 2.84 12.14
N MET A 120 18.68 1.62 12.46
CA MET A 120 17.39 1.10 11.98
C MET A 120 16.21 1.94 12.46
N GLN A 121 16.23 2.38 13.72
CA GLN A 121 15.21 3.29 14.24
C GLN A 121 15.19 4.62 13.48
N ASN A 122 16.36 5.21 13.19
CA ASN A 122 16.42 6.45 12.43
C ASN A 122 15.87 6.28 11.00
N VAL A 123 16.22 5.18 10.33
CA VAL A 123 15.70 4.84 8.99
C VAL A 123 14.18 4.68 9.04
N THR A 124 13.67 3.97 10.05
CA THR A 124 12.23 3.73 10.23
C THR A 124 11.48 5.03 10.52
N ASN A 125 11.96 5.86 11.45
CA ASN A 125 11.35 7.15 11.77
C ASN A 125 11.31 8.09 10.56
N THR A 126 12.42 8.14 9.80
CA THR A 126 12.50 8.96 8.58
C THR A 126 11.50 8.46 7.53
N ALA A 127 11.43 7.14 7.30
CA ALA A 127 10.51 6.54 6.34
C ALA A 127 9.03 6.75 6.71
N ILE A 128 8.67 6.57 7.99
CA ILE A 128 7.30 6.79 8.48
C ILE A 128 6.91 8.26 8.34
N THR A 129 7.79 9.18 8.74
CA THR A 129 7.55 10.64 8.64
C THR A 129 7.33 11.05 7.19
N LEU A 130 8.18 10.56 6.27
CA LEU A 130 8.06 10.87 4.85
C LEU A 130 6.78 10.30 4.23
N SER A 131 6.42 9.06 4.59
CA SER A 131 5.18 8.41 4.14
C SER A 131 3.95 9.15 4.65
N PHE A 132 3.97 9.57 5.93
CA PHE A 132 2.90 10.37 6.52
C PHE A 132 2.69 11.68 5.75
N LEU A 133 3.76 12.41 5.42
CA LEU A 133 3.65 13.66 4.66
C LEU A 133 3.02 13.45 3.28
N VAL A 134 3.47 12.43 2.53
CA VAL A 134 2.91 12.11 1.21
C VAL A 134 1.43 11.73 1.33
N TYR A 135 1.09 10.84 2.25
CA TYR A 135 -0.30 10.41 2.46
C TYR A 135 -1.20 11.55 2.91
N PHE A 136 -0.74 12.38 3.85
CA PHE A 136 -1.50 13.51 4.36
C PHE A 136 -1.79 14.55 3.26
N VAL A 137 -0.78 14.94 2.48
CA VAL A 137 -0.94 15.87 1.36
C VAL A 137 -1.90 15.29 0.31
N SER A 138 -1.68 14.05 -0.13
CA SER A 138 -2.55 13.42 -1.12
C SER A 138 -3.99 13.27 -0.63
N ALA A 139 -4.20 12.90 0.63
CA ALA A 139 -5.54 12.74 1.21
C ALA A 139 -6.25 14.09 1.37
N LEU A 140 -5.55 15.12 1.87
CA LEU A 140 -6.12 16.45 2.07
C LEU A 140 -6.55 17.08 0.75
N PHE A 141 -5.64 17.16 -0.23
CA PHE A 141 -5.95 17.77 -1.52
C PHE A 141 -6.85 16.90 -2.38
N GLY A 142 -6.78 15.56 -2.23
CA GLY A 142 -7.71 14.63 -2.87
C GLY A 142 -9.15 14.80 -2.37
N TYR A 143 -9.33 14.91 -1.05
CA TYR A 143 -10.63 15.21 -0.45
C TYR A 143 -11.15 16.58 -0.88
N LEU A 144 -10.32 17.62 -0.78
CA LEU A 144 -10.72 18.98 -1.18
C LEU A 144 -11.05 19.10 -2.68
N THR A 145 -10.65 18.14 -3.52
CA THR A 145 -10.99 18.14 -4.95
C THR A 145 -12.42 17.66 -5.20
N PHE A 146 -12.90 16.65 -4.47
CA PHE A 146 -14.20 16.01 -4.73
C PHE A 146 -15.22 16.14 -3.59
N TYR A 147 -14.81 16.59 -2.40
CA TYR A 147 -15.62 16.72 -1.19
C TYR A 147 -16.44 15.46 -0.89
N ASP A 148 -17.77 15.57 -0.85
CA ASP A 148 -18.68 14.45 -0.54
C ASP A 148 -18.77 13.40 -1.68
N LYS A 149 -18.15 13.65 -2.84
CA LYS A 149 -18.21 12.79 -4.05
C LYS A 149 -16.90 12.02 -4.30
N VAL A 150 -16.12 11.76 -3.25
CA VAL A 150 -14.88 10.97 -3.34
C VAL A 150 -15.20 9.48 -3.56
N GLU A 151 -14.71 8.93 -4.68
CA GLU A 151 -14.80 7.49 -4.97
C GLU A 151 -13.86 6.67 -4.06
N SER A 152 -14.08 5.36 -3.94
CA SER A 152 -13.18 4.45 -3.20
C SER A 152 -11.74 4.47 -3.73
N GLU A 153 -11.58 4.73 -5.02
CA GLU A 153 -10.30 4.95 -5.68
C GLU A 153 -10.20 6.40 -6.20
N LEU A 154 -9.25 7.16 -5.67
CA LEU A 154 -9.06 8.57 -6.04
C LEU A 154 -8.78 8.76 -7.54
N LEU A 155 -7.95 7.88 -8.12
CA LEU A 155 -7.63 7.91 -9.56
C LEU A 155 -8.81 7.55 -10.46
N GLN A 156 -9.74 6.74 -9.96
CA GLN A 156 -10.99 6.44 -10.69
C GLN A 156 -11.86 7.69 -10.74
N GLY A 157 -11.95 8.44 -9.63
CA GLY A 157 -12.57 9.77 -9.59
C GLY A 157 -11.99 10.71 -10.64
N TYR A 158 -10.67 10.91 -10.65
CA TYR A 158 -10.02 11.75 -11.67
C TYR A 158 -10.27 11.27 -13.10
N SER A 159 -10.32 9.95 -13.34
CA SER A 159 -10.60 9.40 -14.67
C SER A 159 -12.02 9.63 -15.15
N LYS A 160 -13.00 9.62 -14.22
CA LYS A 160 -14.41 9.81 -14.51
C LYS A 160 -14.70 11.27 -14.89
N TYR A 161 -14.06 12.20 -14.20
CA TYR A 161 -14.26 13.64 -14.42
C TYR A 161 -13.30 14.25 -15.45
N LEU A 162 -12.10 13.70 -15.63
CA LEU A 162 -11.08 14.17 -16.58
C LEU A 162 -10.57 13.02 -17.48
N PRO A 163 -11.41 12.44 -18.36
CA PRO A 163 -11.07 11.24 -19.12
C PRO A 163 -9.94 11.42 -20.16
N HIS A 164 -9.68 12.65 -20.62
CA HIS A 164 -8.71 12.95 -21.69
C HIS A 164 -7.47 13.72 -21.20
N ASP A 165 -7.26 13.79 -19.88
CA ASP A 165 -6.14 14.53 -19.33
C ASP A 165 -4.85 13.69 -19.33
N VAL A 166 -3.90 14.09 -20.18
CA VAL A 166 -2.61 13.43 -20.35
C VAL A 166 -1.82 13.32 -19.03
N VAL A 167 -1.98 14.27 -18.11
CA VAL A 167 -1.27 14.27 -16.82
C VAL A 167 -1.86 13.20 -15.90
N VAL A 168 -3.19 13.07 -15.86
CA VAL A 168 -3.87 12.04 -15.07
C VAL A 168 -3.53 10.64 -15.60
N MET A 169 -3.49 10.48 -16.92
CA MET A 169 -3.04 9.23 -17.55
C MET A 169 -1.58 8.90 -17.21
N ALA A 170 -0.68 9.88 -17.28
CA ALA A 170 0.73 9.68 -16.92
C ALA A 170 0.88 9.24 -15.45
N VAL A 171 0.17 9.89 -14.53
CA VAL A 171 0.15 9.51 -13.10
C VAL A 171 -0.33 8.09 -12.88
N LYS A 172 -1.39 7.66 -13.58
CA LYS A 172 -1.90 6.28 -13.51
C LYS A 172 -0.82 5.27 -13.92
N LEU A 173 -0.10 5.54 -15.02
CA LEU A 173 0.99 4.68 -15.48
C LEU A 173 2.16 4.66 -14.48
N CYS A 174 2.54 5.80 -13.92
CA CYS A 174 3.58 5.89 -12.89
C CYS A 174 3.23 5.07 -11.64
N ILE A 175 1.99 5.16 -11.15
CA ILE A 175 1.52 4.39 -9.99
C ILE A 175 1.46 2.90 -10.33
N LEU A 176 0.93 2.53 -11.50
CA LEU A 176 0.93 1.13 -11.94
C LEU A 176 2.35 0.55 -11.92
N PHE A 177 3.31 1.27 -12.48
CA PHE A 177 4.70 0.85 -12.51
C PHE A 177 5.33 0.78 -11.10
N ALA A 178 5.07 1.76 -10.23
CA ALA A 178 5.52 1.74 -8.84
C ALA A 178 4.96 0.54 -8.05
N VAL A 179 3.69 0.20 -8.28
CA VAL A 179 3.06 -0.99 -7.69
C VAL A 179 3.74 -2.25 -8.20
N LEU A 180 3.98 -2.37 -9.50
CA LEU A 180 4.68 -3.53 -10.09
C LEU A 180 6.08 -3.73 -9.49
N LEU A 181 6.84 -2.65 -9.29
CA LEU A 181 8.15 -2.69 -8.63
C LEU A 181 8.07 -3.12 -7.15
N THR A 182 6.93 -2.89 -6.50
CA THR A 182 6.70 -3.26 -5.10
C THR A 182 6.28 -4.73 -4.95
N VAL A 183 5.76 -5.38 -6.00
CA VAL A 183 5.29 -6.77 -5.92
C VAL A 183 6.39 -7.77 -5.50
N PRO A 184 7.61 -7.74 -6.05
CA PRO A 184 8.70 -8.62 -5.62
C PRO A 184 9.09 -8.42 -4.14
N LEU A 185 9.03 -7.18 -3.65
CA LEU A 185 9.36 -6.82 -2.27
C LEU A 185 8.48 -7.54 -1.26
N ILE A 186 7.19 -7.63 -1.55
CA ILE A 186 6.19 -8.24 -0.68
C ILE A 186 6.18 -9.76 -0.87
N HIS A 187 6.35 -10.24 -2.10
CA HIS A 187 6.41 -11.68 -2.38
C HIS A 187 7.60 -12.37 -1.73
N PHE A 188 8.75 -11.69 -1.63
CA PHE A 188 9.95 -12.27 -1.05
C PHE A 188 9.79 -12.74 0.42
N PRO A 189 9.38 -11.88 1.38
CA PRO A 189 9.14 -12.30 2.76
C PRO A 189 7.95 -13.26 2.86
N ALA A 190 6.89 -13.09 2.06
CA ALA A 190 5.74 -14.00 2.03
C ALA A 190 6.17 -15.44 1.65
N ARG A 191 6.94 -15.58 0.58
CA ARG A 191 7.51 -16.86 0.15
C ARG A 191 8.45 -17.44 1.19
N LYS A 192 9.32 -16.61 1.79
CA LYS A 192 10.24 -17.06 2.84
C LYS A 192 9.47 -17.60 4.04
N ALA A 193 8.42 -16.92 4.49
CA ALA A 193 7.55 -17.38 5.56
C ALA A 193 6.87 -18.72 5.23
N LEU A 194 6.34 -18.85 4.02
CA LEU A 194 5.66 -20.08 3.58
C LEU A 194 6.63 -21.26 3.46
N MET A 195 7.84 -21.04 2.91
CA MET A 195 8.88 -22.07 2.84
C MET A 195 9.36 -22.50 4.23
N MET A 196 9.49 -21.57 5.18
CA MET A 196 9.84 -21.89 6.56
C MET A 196 8.75 -22.71 7.26
N LEU A 197 7.47 -22.39 7.03
CA LEU A 197 6.35 -23.11 7.64
C LEU A 197 6.16 -24.53 7.07
N LEU A 198 6.26 -24.70 5.75
CA LEU A 198 5.97 -25.97 5.08
C LEU A 198 7.21 -26.87 4.88
N PHE A 199 8.40 -26.28 4.74
CA PHE A 199 9.60 -27.00 4.31
C PHE A 199 10.85 -26.64 5.13
N SER A 200 10.69 -26.39 6.43
CA SER A 200 11.78 -25.96 7.34
C SER A 200 13.05 -26.83 7.30
N ASN A 201 12.92 -28.13 7.01
CA ASN A 201 14.01 -29.10 7.10
C ASN A 201 14.61 -29.51 5.74
N PHE A 202 14.16 -28.92 4.63
CA PHE A 202 14.60 -29.34 3.29
C PHE A 202 15.55 -28.32 2.65
N PRO A 203 16.56 -28.77 1.86
CA PRO A 203 17.51 -27.87 1.20
C PRO A 203 16.82 -27.00 0.13
N PHE A 204 17.51 -25.99 -0.41
CA PHE A 204 16.94 -25.18 -1.49
C PHE A 204 16.70 -26.01 -2.77
N SER A 205 15.54 -25.84 -3.42
CA SER A 205 15.24 -26.45 -4.73
C SER A 205 14.45 -25.46 -5.59
N TRP A 206 14.87 -25.29 -6.84
CA TRP A 206 14.23 -24.41 -7.82
C TRP A 206 12.77 -24.80 -8.12
N ILE A 207 12.46 -26.09 -8.12
CA ILE A 207 11.10 -26.59 -8.37
C ILE A 207 10.18 -26.16 -7.22
N ARG A 208 10.60 -26.36 -5.97
CA ARG A 208 9.84 -25.90 -4.79
C ARG A 208 9.69 -24.39 -4.77
N HIS A 209 10.74 -23.67 -5.12
CA HIS A 209 10.73 -22.22 -5.18
C HIS A 209 9.70 -21.70 -6.18
N SER A 210 9.69 -22.28 -7.40
CA SER A 210 8.72 -21.93 -8.45
C SER A 210 7.30 -22.33 -8.06
N LEU A 211 7.09 -23.55 -7.56
CA LEU A 211 5.77 -24.04 -7.16
C LEU A 211 5.16 -23.22 -6.02
N THR A 212 5.96 -22.85 -5.02
CA THR A 212 5.50 -22.00 -3.90
C THR A 212 5.10 -20.61 -4.40
N THR A 213 5.89 -20.04 -5.32
CA THR A 213 5.60 -18.73 -5.91
C THR A 213 4.34 -18.77 -6.79
N LEU A 214 4.15 -19.85 -7.56
CA LEU A 214 2.95 -20.08 -8.36
C LEU A 214 1.70 -20.21 -7.46
N ALA A 215 1.78 -21.01 -6.40
CA ALA A 215 0.69 -21.18 -5.46
C ALA A 215 0.28 -19.84 -4.80
N LEU A 216 1.24 -19.03 -4.38
CA LEU A 216 0.98 -17.69 -3.84
C LEU A 216 0.26 -16.79 -4.86
N ASN A 217 0.73 -16.76 -6.11
CA ASN A 217 0.11 -15.97 -7.17
C ASN A 217 -1.33 -16.41 -7.46
N ILE A 218 -1.60 -17.73 -7.48
CA ILE A 218 -2.96 -18.26 -7.69
C ILE A 218 -3.90 -17.76 -6.59
N VAL A 219 -3.48 -17.81 -5.32
CA VAL A 219 -4.30 -17.32 -4.20
C VAL A 219 -4.58 -15.82 -4.33
N ILE A 220 -3.57 -15.02 -4.71
CA ILE A 220 -3.73 -13.57 -4.89
C ILE A 220 -4.71 -13.26 -6.02
N VAL A 221 -4.60 -13.95 -7.17
CA VAL A 221 -5.50 -13.77 -8.31
C VAL A 221 -6.93 -14.16 -7.94
N LEU A 222 -7.12 -15.28 -7.23
CA LEU A 222 -8.44 -15.69 -6.77
C LEU A 222 -9.07 -14.64 -5.86
N LEU A 223 -8.30 -14.11 -4.90
CA LEU A 223 -8.78 -13.03 -4.03
C LEU A 223 -9.17 -11.77 -4.81
N ALA A 224 -8.38 -11.39 -5.81
CA ALA A 224 -8.67 -10.22 -6.65
C ALA A 224 -9.93 -10.41 -7.51
N VAL A 225 -10.23 -11.64 -7.96
CA VAL A 225 -11.45 -11.96 -8.71
C VAL A 225 -12.68 -11.98 -7.79
N TYR A 226 -12.57 -12.50 -6.57
CA TYR A 226 -13.69 -12.60 -5.63
C TYR A 226 -14.01 -11.28 -4.92
N VAL A 227 -13.01 -10.43 -4.65
CA VAL A 227 -13.19 -9.15 -3.96
C VAL A 227 -12.68 -8.00 -4.83
N PRO A 228 -13.52 -7.47 -5.73
CA PRO A 228 -13.11 -6.40 -6.64
C PRO A 228 -13.01 -5.02 -5.97
N ASP A 229 -13.61 -4.85 -4.79
CA ASP A 229 -13.59 -3.57 -4.07
C ASP A 229 -12.37 -3.46 -3.15
N ILE A 230 -11.48 -2.52 -3.47
CA ILE A 230 -10.23 -2.26 -2.73
C ILE A 230 -10.49 -1.77 -1.30
N ARG A 231 -11.56 -0.99 -1.08
CA ARG A 231 -11.91 -0.46 0.25
C ARG A 231 -12.27 -1.60 1.20
N ASN A 232 -13.04 -2.57 0.74
CA ASN A 232 -13.38 -3.77 1.51
C ASN A 232 -12.14 -4.63 1.80
N MET A 233 -11.24 -4.79 0.82
CA MET A 233 -9.98 -5.51 1.02
C MET A 233 -9.11 -4.86 2.09
N PHE A 234 -8.88 -3.54 2.03
CA PHE A 234 -8.10 -2.81 3.03
C PHE A 234 -8.78 -2.79 4.41
N GLY A 235 -10.11 -2.71 4.44
CA GLY A 235 -10.89 -2.84 5.67
C GLY A 235 -10.65 -4.16 6.39
N VAL A 236 -10.80 -5.28 5.70
CA VAL A 236 -10.67 -6.63 6.29
C VAL A 236 -9.22 -6.96 6.63
N VAL A 237 -8.30 -6.75 5.69
CA VAL A 237 -6.87 -7.08 5.88
C VAL A 237 -6.24 -6.16 6.94
N GLY A 238 -6.62 -4.88 6.94
CA GLY A 238 -6.18 -3.92 7.95
C GLY A 238 -6.67 -4.27 9.35
N ALA A 239 -7.95 -4.63 9.49
CA ALA A 239 -8.54 -4.91 10.78
C ALA A 239 -8.01 -6.22 11.39
N SER A 240 -7.68 -7.20 10.55
CA SER A 240 -7.17 -8.51 10.98
C SER A 240 -5.65 -8.52 11.07
N THR A 241 -4.98 -8.58 9.92
CA THR A 241 -3.54 -8.80 9.80
C THR A 241 -2.74 -7.64 10.39
N SER A 242 -3.09 -6.40 10.04
CA SER A 242 -2.33 -5.23 10.52
C SER A 242 -2.51 -5.03 12.02
N THR A 243 -3.74 -5.16 12.55
CA THR A 243 -3.99 -5.07 13.99
C THR A 243 -3.17 -6.09 14.78
N CYS A 244 -3.12 -7.33 14.32
CA CYS A 244 -2.30 -8.38 14.94
C CYS A 244 -0.81 -8.03 14.93
N LEU A 245 -0.29 -7.58 13.78
CA LEU A 245 1.14 -7.26 13.62
C LEU A 245 1.58 -5.99 14.38
N ILE A 246 0.70 -4.99 14.47
CA ILE A 246 1.04 -3.68 15.03
C ILE A 246 0.80 -3.65 16.55
N PHE A 247 -0.32 -4.22 17.02
CA PHE A 247 -0.73 -4.08 18.42
C PHE A 247 -0.53 -5.37 19.22
N VAL A 248 -0.91 -6.52 18.67
CA VAL A 248 -0.95 -7.78 19.43
C VAL A 248 0.44 -8.39 19.58
N PHE A 249 1.14 -8.64 18.48
CA PHE A 249 2.43 -9.35 18.53
C PHE A 249 3.53 -8.59 19.27
N PRO A 250 3.73 -7.26 19.09
CA PRO A 250 4.73 -6.54 19.87
C PRO A 250 4.45 -6.59 21.38
N GLY A 251 3.17 -6.49 21.79
CA GLY A 251 2.76 -6.64 23.18
C GLY A 251 3.05 -8.04 23.73
N LEU A 252 2.72 -9.09 22.97
CA LEU A 252 3.01 -10.47 23.35
C LEU A 252 4.51 -10.74 23.47
N PHE A 253 5.31 -10.25 22.52
CA PHE A 253 6.76 -10.40 22.56
C PHE A 253 7.36 -9.67 23.77
N TYR A 254 6.90 -8.46 24.07
CA TYR A 254 7.36 -7.70 25.22
C TYR A 254 7.03 -8.41 26.55
N LEU A 255 5.82 -8.95 26.70
CA LEU A 255 5.41 -9.69 27.90
C LEU A 255 6.22 -10.99 28.08
N LYS A 256 6.52 -11.69 26.99
CA LYS A 256 7.31 -12.92 27.07
C LYS A 256 8.78 -12.62 27.42
N LEU A 257 9.38 -11.63 26.78
CA LEU A 257 10.78 -11.25 27.02
C LEU A 257 10.98 -10.70 28.45
N SER A 258 10.09 -9.81 28.90
CA SER A 258 10.17 -9.25 30.26
C SER A 258 9.96 -10.30 31.35
N ARG A 259 9.14 -11.33 31.10
CA ARG A 259 8.99 -12.48 32.00
C ARG A 259 10.27 -13.32 32.06
N GLU A 260 10.91 -13.58 30.93
CA GLU A 260 12.19 -14.30 30.88
C GLU A 260 13.30 -13.51 31.61
N ASP A 261 13.39 -12.20 31.40
CA ASP A 261 14.33 -11.32 32.13
C ASP A 261 14.09 -11.33 33.65
N PHE A 262 12.81 -11.30 34.06
CA PHE A 262 12.44 -11.39 35.48
C PHE A 262 12.79 -12.75 36.09
N LEU A 263 12.52 -13.85 35.38
CA LEU A 263 12.89 -15.20 35.82
C LEU A 263 14.40 -15.38 35.91
N TRP A 264 15.15 -14.83 34.95
CA TRP A 264 16.62 -14.89 34.96
C TRP A 264 17.23 -14.12 36.14
N LYS A 265 16.73 -12.91 36.43
CA LYS A 265 17.14 -12.15 37.64
C LYS A 265 16.88 -12.93 38.93
N LYS A 266 15.71 -13.57 39.04
CA LYS A 266 15.31 -14.31 40.24
C LYS A 266 16.13 -15.60 40.46
N LEU A 267 16.64 -16.20 39.38
CA LEU A 267 17.55 -17.35 39.43
C LEU A 267 18.99 -16.91 39.71
N GLY A 268 19.43 -15.77 39.19
CA GLY A 268 20.76 -15.20 39.44
C GLY A 268 20.97 -14.69 40.87
N GLU A 269 19.91 -14.33 41.60
CA GLU A 269 19.98 -13.94 43.02
C GLU A 269 19.97 -15.13 44.00
N ARG A 270 19.82 -16.37 43.50
CA ARG A 270 19.81 -17.60 44.32
C ARG A 270 21.07 -18.46 44.20
N GLY A 271 22.05 -18.05 43.40
CA GLY A 271 23.36 -18.71 43.27
C GLY A 271 24.47 -17.85 43.85
#